data_AF-A0A5E4M228-F1
#
_entry.id   AF-A0A5E4M228-F1
#
_cell.length_a   1.000
_cell.length_b   1.000
_cell.length_c   1.000
_cell.angle_alpha   90.00
_cell.angle_beta   90.00
_cell.angle_gamma   90.00
#
_symmetry.space_group_name_H-M   'P 1'
#
loop_
_entity.id
_entity.type
_entity.pdbx_description
1 polymer ?
#
loop_
_entity_poly.entity_id
_entity_poly.type
_entity_poly.pdbx_seq_one_letter_code
_entity_poly.pdbx_strand_id
1 'polypeptide(L)'
;MSEEMLKTVKNMLASGKGDTKRLREIMITIKEGEPILMSDYKYIESLTSQETDSQLQEKADSPRSPALHVKDESLEILRIRLAEGHITIDEFRELKKALTDE
;
A
#
# COMPACT_ATOMS: atom_id res chain seq x y z
N MET A 1 -10.59 11.08 -4.11
CA MET A 1 -9.52 10.31 -3.45
C MET A 1 -8.37 11.21 -2.99
N SER A 2 -7.79 12.06 -3.86
CA SER A 2 -6.67 12.95 -3.46
C SER A 2 -7.05 14.01 -2.42
N GLU A 3 -8.29 14.51 -2.41
CA GLU A 3 -8.76 15.53 -1.45
C GLU A 3 -8.88 15.01 -0.02
N GLU A 4 -9.28 13.75 0.16
CA GLU A 4 -9.42 13.14 1.49
C GLU A 4 -8.05 12.92 2.13
N MET A 5 -7.08 12.40 1.37
CA MET A 5 -5.68 12.30 1.84
C MET A 5 -5.10 13.67 2.18
N LEU A 6 -5.36 14.69 1.36
CA LEU A 6 -4.87 16.04 1.62
C LEU A 6 -5.47 16.62 2.91
N LYS A 7 -6.74 16.30 3.21
CA LYS A 7 -7.39 16.67 4.46
C LYS A 7 -6.79 15.92 5.65
N THR A 8 -6.50 14.63 5.51
CA THR A 8 -5.85 13.82 6.55
C THR A 8 -4.44 14.33 6.85
N VAL A 9 -3.61 14.55 5.82
CA VAL A 9 -2.25 15.11 5.97
C VAL A 9 -2.29 16.49 6.62
N LYS A 10 -3.25 17.34 6.25
CA LYS A 10 -3.45 18.66 6.89
C LYS A 10 -3.84 18.53 8.36
N ASN A 11 -4.69 17.58 8.71
CA ASN A 11 -5.03 17.27 10.10
C ASN A 11 -3.82 16.77 10.87
N MET A 12 -2.99 15.90 10.30
CA MET A 12 -1.76 15.40 10.94
C MET A 12 -0.75 16.52 11.19
N LEU A 13 -0.61 17.42 10.22
CA LEU A 13 0.27 18.59 10.33
C LEU A 13 -0.23 19.58 11.40
N ALA A 14 -1.55 19.71 11.56
CA ALA A 14 -2.17 20.50 12.63
C ALA A 14 -2.10 19.79 14.01
N SER A 15 -2.17 18.47 14.04
CA SER A 15 -2.06 17.63 15.24
C SER A 15 -0.61 17.46 15.70
N GLY A 16 0.36 17.93 14.92
CA GLY A 16 1.79 17.80 15.21
C GLY A 16 2.28 16.34 15.21
N LYS A 17 1.53 15.43 14.56
CA LYS A 17 1.85 14.00 14.52
C LYS A 17 2.77 13.69 13.35
N GLY A 18 4.01 13.33 13.67
CA GLY A 18 5.04 12.93 12.70
C GLY A 18 5.91 14.09 12.22
N ASP A 19 6.66 13.83 11.15
CA ASP A 19 7.61 14.76 10.55
C ASP A 19 6.89 15.79 9.69
N THR A 20 6.79 17.01 10.22
CA THR A 20 6.19 18.16 9.52
C THR A 20 6.81 18.44 8.16
N LYS A 21 8.12 18.19 8.00
CA LYS A 21 8.82 18.33 6.73
C LYS A 21 8.32 17.33 5.69
N ARG A 22 8.25 16.05 6.09
CA ARG A 22 7.83 14.94 5.23
C ARG A 22 6.35 15.03 4.85
N LEU A 23 5.49 15.37 5.81
CA LEU A 23 4.06 15.60 5.54
C LEU A 23 3.82 16.77 4.59
N ARG A 24 4.66 17.82 4.66
CA ARG A 24 4.59 18.93 3.72
C ARG A 24 5.00 18.52 2.32
N GLU A 25 6.06 17.72 2.16
CA GLU A 25 6.46 17.18 0.87
C GLU A 25 5.35 16.34 0.25
N ILE A 26 4.78 15.41 1.02
CA ILE A 26 3.63 14.60 0.61
C ILE A 26 2.44 15.49 0.19
N MET A 27 2.13 16.53 0.97
CA MET A 27 1.06 17.46 0.65
C MET A 27 1.31 18.19 -0.69
N ILE A 28 2.56 18.54 -0.98
CA ILE A 28 2.95 19.15 -2.26
C ILE A 28 2.76 18.14 -3.39
N THR A 29 3.28 16.92 -3.25
CA THR A 29 3.11 15.84 -4.23
C THR A 29 1.64 15.59 -4.56
N ILE A 30 0.77 15.50 -3.55
CA ILE A 30 -0.68 15.33 -3.75
C ILE A 30 -1.29 16.54 -4.47
N LYS A 31 -0.85 17.76 -4.13
CA LYS A 31 -1.36 19.00 -4.72
C LYS A 31 -0.91 19.20 -6.17
N GLU A 32 0.29 18.73 -6.50
CA GLU A 32 0.82 18.72 -7.87
C GLU A 32 0.19 17.61 -8.72
N GLY A 33 -0.60 16.71 -8.10
CA GLY A 33 -1.23 15.58 -8.79
C GLY A 33 -0.27 14.43 -9.08
N GLU A 34 0.92 14.47 -8.48
CA GLU A 34 1.94 13.45 -8.61
C GLU A 34 1.59 12.22 -7.76
N PRO A 35 1.96 11.01 -8.20
CA PRO A 35 1.73 9.80 -7.45
C PRO A 35 2.58 9.79 -6.18
N ILE A 36 1.92 9.64 -5.03
CA ILE A 36 2.59 9.52 -3.74
C ILE A 36 3.39 8.21 -3.72
N LEU A 37 4.64 8.26 -3.24
CA LEU A 37 5.43 7.05 -3.06
C LEU A 37 4.77 6.11 -2.05
N MET A 38 4.85 4.80 -2.29
CA MET A 38 4.34 3.78 -1.37
C MET A 38 4.95 3.90 0.05
N SER A 39 6.18 4.37 0.16
CA SER A 39 6.84 4.65 1.45
C SER A 39 6.14 5.75 2.24
N ASP A 40 5.63 6.76 1.54
CA ASP A 40 4.91 7.88 2.13
C ASP A 40 3.44 7.54 2.38
N TYR A 41 2.84 6.71 1.53
CA TYR A 41 1.54 6.12 1.80
C TYR A 41 1.55 5.30 3.10
N LYS A 42 2.53 4.39 3.26
CA LYS A 42 2.73 3.61 4.50
C LYS A 42 3.02 4.50 5.71
N TYR A 43 3.71 5.61 5.51
CA TYR A 43 3.99 6.57 6.58
C TYR A 43 2.72 7.24 7.09
N ILE A 44 1.86 7.72 6.18
CA ILE A 44 0.55 8.30 6.51
C ILE A 44 -0.31 7.23 7.18
N GLU A 45 -0.41 6.04 6.60
CA GLU A 45 -1.19 4.93 7.13
C GLU A 45 -0.76 4.57 8.56
N SER A 46 0.55 4.40 8.81
CA SER A 46 1.08 4.12 10.14
C SER A 46 0.76 5.20 11.18
N LEU A 47 0.73 6.46 10.78
CA LEU A 47 0.39 7.57 11.68
C LEU A 47 -1.13 7.68 11.91
N THR A 48 -1.93 7.30 10.93
CA THR A 48 -3.39 7.34 11.01
C THR A 48 -3.93 6.13 11.79
N SER A 49 -3.33 4.96 11.64
CA SER A 49 -3.67 3.75 12.42
C SER A 49 -3.43 3.92 13.92
N GLN A 50 -2.48 4.78 14.32
CA GLN A 50 -2.28 5.10 15.74
C GLN A 50 -3.36 6.01 16.34
N GLU A 51 -4.22 6.66 15.53
CA GLU A 51 -5.38 7.41 16.04
C GLU A 51 -6.62 6.53 16.29
N THR A 52 -6.68 5.33 15.70
CA THR A 52 -7.88 4.47 15.78
C THR A 52 -7.85 3.47 16.94
N ASP A 53 -6.84 3.53 17.82
CA ASP A 53 -6.63 2.53 18.88
C ASP A 53 -7.71 2.57 19.99
N SER A 54 -8.60 3.57 20.01
CA SER A 54 -9.68 3.64 21.00
C SER A 54 -11.03 3.08 20.55
N GLN A 55 -11.17 2.59 19.31
CA GLN A 55 -12.41 1.92 18.89
C GLN A 55 -12.12 1.07 17.65
N LEU A 56 -11.68 -0.17 17.90
CA LEU A 56 -11.98 -1.41 17.17
C LEU A 56 -10.87 -2.43 17.46
N GLN A 57 -10.78 -2.82 18.73
CA GLN A 57 -10.28 -4.15 19.06
C GLN A 57 -11.42 -5.13 18.77
N GLU A 58 -11.49 -5.64 17.54
CA GLU A 58 -12.03 -6.97 17.22
C GLU A 58 -11.78 -7.27 15.74
N LYS A 59 -11.39 -8.53 15.48
CA LYS A 59 -11.21 -9.19 14.18
C LYS A 59 -9.82 -8.98 13.55
N ALA A 60 -8.87 -9.90 13.72
CA ALA A 60 -8.94 -11.25 13.14
C ALA A 60 -9.50 -11.21 11.73
N ASP A 61 -8.62 -11.30 10.74
CA ASP A 61 -8.96 -11.60 9.35
C ASP A 61 -9.72 -10.50 8.57
N SER A 62 -9.28 -10.28 7.33
CA SER A 62 -10.01 -9.52 6.31
C SER A 62 -11.43 -10.09 6.07
N PRO A 63 -12.37 -9.35 5.43
CA PRO A 63 -12.57 -9.53 3.98
C PRO A 63 -13.16 -8.27 3.27
N ARG A 64 -13.17 -8.03 1.95
CA ARG A 64 -12.57 -8.59 0.73
C ARG A 64 -13.21 -7.77 -0.43
N SER A 65 -12.42 -7.18 -1.32
CA SER A 65 -12.78 -7.16 -2.75
C SER A 65 -11.86 -8.18 -3.42
N PRO A 66 -12.36 -9.17 -4.18
CA PRO A 66 -11.71 -10.48 -4.27
C PRO A 66 -10.61 -10.63 -5.34
N ALA A 67 -10.23 -9.57 -6.06
CA ALA A 67 -9.45 -9.72 -7.31
C ALA A 67 -8.02 -9.13 -7.28
N LEU A 68 -7.64 -8.31 -6.30
CA LEU A 68 -6.30 -7.67 -6.30
C LEU A 68 -5.27 -8.38 -5.43
N HIS A 69 -5.65 -8.91 -4.27
CA HIS A 69 -4.67 -9.50 -3.34
C HIS A 69 -4.21 -10.91 -3.74
N VAL A 70 -5.02 -11.64 -4.52
CA VAL A 70 -4.63 -12.97 -5.02
C VAL A 70 -3.50 -12.86 -6.04
N LYS A 71 -3.45 -11.76 -6.81
CA LYS A 71 -2.39 -11.54 -7.80
C LYS A 71 -1.05 -11.28 -7.11
N ASP A 72 -1.01 -10.48 -6.05
CA ASP A 72 0.23 -10.24 -5.28
C ASP A 72 0.71 -11.51 -4.55
N GLU A 73 -0.18 -12.26 -3.88
CA GLU A 73 0.21 -13.54 -3.25
C GLU A 73 0.68 -14.58 -4.28
N SER A 74 -0.03 -14.71 -5.41
CA SER A 74 0.35 -15.67 -6.44
C SER A 74 1.67 -15.29 -7.12
N LEU A 75 1.94 -14.00 -7.30
CA LEU A 75 3.24 -13.50 -7.78
C LEU A 75 4.36 -13.75 -6.78
N GLU A 76 4.08 -13.64 -5.48
CA GLU A 76 5.04 -13.91 -4.43
C GLU A 76 5.42 -15.40 -4.40
N ILE A 77 4.43 -16.30 -4.50
CA ILE A 77 4.65 -17.75 -4.61
C ILE A 77 5.48 -18.09 -5.85
N LEU A 78 5.19 -17.45 -6.98
CA LEU A 78 5.96 -17.63 -8.23
C LEU A 78 7.42 -17.18 -8.07
N ARG A 79 7.68 -16.07 -7.36
CA ARG A 79 9.06 -15.58 -7.09
C ARG A 79 9.82 -16.55 -6.20
N ILE A 80 9.17 -17.10 -5.17
CA ILE A 80 9.76 -18.08 -4.26
C ILE A 80 10.15 -19.34 -5.05
N ARG A 81 9.24 -19.89 -5.86
CA ARG A 81 9.53 -21.08 -6.69
C ARG A 81 10.65 -20.86 -7.71
N LEU A 82 10.75 -19.65 -8.26
CA LEU A 82 11.86 -19.28 -9.15
C LEU A 82 13.19 -19.25 -8.39
N ALA A 83 13.20 -18.69 -7.17
CA ALA A 83 14.39 -18.61 -6.32
C ALA A 83 14.84 -19.99 -5.82
N GLU A 84 13.89 -20.90 -5.56
CA GLU A 84 14.17 -22.29 -5.19
C GLU A 84 14.52 -23.18 -6.41
N GLY A 85 14.38 -22.66 -7.63
CA GLY A 85 14.68 -23.40 -8.87
C GLY A 85 13.62 -24.44 -9.25
N HIS A 86 12.42 -24.36 -8.66
CA HIS A 86 11.29 -25.24 -8.99
C HIS A 86 10.64 -24.88 -10.33
N ILE A 87 10.83 -23.65 -10.80
CA ILE A 87 10.41 -23.18 -12.11
C ILE A 87 11.56 -22.41 -12.76
N THR A 88 11.59 -22.42 -14.09
CA THR A 88 12.54 -21.62 -14.87
C THR A 88 12.05 -20.19 -15.07
N ILE A 89 12.95 -19.31 -15.53
CA ILE A 89 12.65 -17.89 -15.79
C ILE A 89 11.57 -17.76 -16.87
N ASP A 90 11.57 -18.64 -17.88
CA ASP A 90 10.57 -18.65 -18.95
C ASP A 90 9.18 -19.06 -18.41
N GLU A 91 9.11 -20.11 -17.59
CA GLU A 91 7.87 -20.53 -16.92
C GLU A 91 7.31 -19.44 -16.00
N PHE A 92 8.19 -18.75 -15.25
CA PHE A 92 7.77 -17.63 -14.41
C PHE A 92 7.12 -16.50 -15.22
N ARG A 93 7.65 -16.17 -16.41
CA ARG A 93 7.08 -15.13 -17.27
C ARG A 93 5.72 -15.52 -17.83
N GLU A 94 5.56 -16.78 -18.23
CA GLU A 94 4.30 -17.29 -18.76
C GLU A 94 3.20 -17.29 -17.69
N LEU A 95 3.52 -17.79 -16.49
CA LEU A 95 2.60 -17.81 -15.35
C LEU A 95 2.26 -16.40 -14.85
N LYS A 96 3.25 -15.50 -14.81
CA LYS A 96 3.02 -14.08 -14.48
C LYS A 96 2.10 -13.42 -15.50
N LYS A 97 2.26 -13.72 -16.80
CA LYS A 97 1.42 -13.16 -17.86
C LYS A 97 -0.02 -13.67 -17.74
N ALA A 98 -0.21 -14.98 -17.56
CA ALA A 98 -1.53 -15.58 -17.37
C ALA A 98 -2.30 -15.01 -16.16
N LEU A 99 -1.58 -14.62 -15.11
CA LEU A 99 -2.16 -14.00 -13.91
C LEU A 99 -2.54 -12.52 -14.09
N THR A 100 -1.93 -11.85 -15.08
CA THR A 100 -2.11 -10.40 -15.31
C THR A 100 -3.12 -10.08 -16.42
N ASP A 101 -3.30 -10.99 -17.39
CA ASP A 101 -4.11 -10.79 -18.62
C ASP A 101 -5.61 -11.16 -18.48
N GLU A 102 -6.25 -10.78 -17.35
CA GLU A 102 -7.71 -10.92 -17.15
C GLU A 102 -8.40 -9.55 -17.06
#